data_AF-A0A7K0EJY7-F1
#
_entry.id   AF-A0A7K0EJY7-F1
#
_cell.length_a   1.000
_cell.length_b   1.000
_cell.length_c   1.000
_cell.angle_alpha   90.00
_cell.angle_beta   90.00
_cell.angle_gamma   90.00
#
_symmetry.space_group_name_H-M   'P 1'
#
loop_
_entity.id
_entity.type
_entity.pdbx_description
1 polymer ?
#
loop_
_entity_poly.entity_id
_entity_poly.type
_entity_poly.pdbx_seq_one_letter_code
_entity_poly.pdbx_strand_id
1 'polypeptide(L)'
;MENTEAIIESPEPIHNWFELTYAQYLTIPRSVLQSMPAEWQHRFVECLEQLDETIDWYPKQGRYWVSLKDDKGCYVSDPLMDYDRGRRRIDYRSEQQ
;
A
#
# COMPACT_ATOMS: atom_id res chain seq x y z
N MET A 1 28.79 -12.69 -28.63
CA MET A 1 27.33 -12.89 -28.67
C MET A 1 26.85 -12.76 -27.24
N GLU A 2 26.60 -11.53 -26.81
CA GLU A 2 25.98 -11.25 -25.50
C GLU A 2 24.48 -11.37 -25.69
N ASN A 3 23.89 -12.41 -25.10
CA ASN A 3 22.44 -12.53 -24.99
C ASN A 3 21.98 -11.50 -23.95
N THR A 4 21.61 -10.32 -24.42
CA THR A 4 20.74 -9.42 -23.67
C THR A 4 19.35 -10.03 -23.69
N GLU A 5 19.05 -10.89 -22.72
CA GLU A 5 17.66 -11.29 -22.45
C GLU A 5 16.92 -10.01 -22.06
N ALA A 6 16.17 -9.46 -23.00
CA ALA A 6 15.20 -8.43 -22.72
C ALA A 6 14.26 -8.99 -21.64
N ILE A 7 14.32 -8.40 -20.45
CA ILE A 7 13.36 -8.68 -19.38
C ILE A 7 12.00 -8.33 -19.98
N ILE A 8 11.23 -9.35 -20.36
CA ILE A 8 9.83 -9.18 -20.76
C ILE A 8 9.13 -8.83 -19.46
N GLU A 9 9.01 -7.53 -19.16
CA GLU A 9 8.14 -7.07 -18.09
C GLU A 9 6.75 -7.67 -18.36
N SER A 10 6.30 -8.51 -17.43
CA SER A 10 4.94 -9.03 -17.45
C SER A 10 3.98 -7.82 -17.59
N PRO A 11 2.94 -7.90 -18.45
CA PRO A 11 2.09 -6.76 -18.79
C PRO A 11 1.29 -6.18 -17.60
N GLU A 12 1.41 -6.77 -16.41
CA GLU A 12 0.63 -6.41 -15.22
C GLU A 12 1.53 -6.20 -13.99
N PRO A 13 2.25 -5.07 -13.90
CA PRO A 13 3.14 -4.78 -12.76
C PRO A 13 2.41 -4.77 -11.41
N ILE A 14 1.14 -4.32 -11.37
CA ILE A 14 0.30 -4.38 -10.16
C ILE A 14 0.00 -5.83 -9.77
N HIS A 15 -0.30 -6.70 -10.73
CA HIS A 15 -0.54 -8.12 -10.45
C HIS A 15 0.70 -8.76 -9.81
N ASN A 16 1.88 -8.48 -10.35
CA ASN A 16 3.13 -9.01 -9.81
C ASN A 16 3.41 -8.48 -8.39
N TRP A 17 3.09 -7.21 -8.10
CA TRP A 17 3.27 -6.63 -6.76
C TRP A 17 2.37 -7.29 -5.69
N PHE A 18 1.15 -7.70 -6.06
CA PHE A 18 0.27 -8.47 -5.18
C PHE A 18 0.72 -9.94 -5.00
N GLU A 19 1.71 -10.40 -5.77
CA GLU A 19 2.18 -11.79 -5.82
C GLU A 19 1.02 -12.80 -6.02
N LEU A 20 1.20 -14.07 -5.65
CA LEU A 20 0.15 -15.10 -5.68
C LEU A 20 -0.87 -14.95 -4.54
N THR A 21 -0.94 -13.78 -3.89
CA THR A 21 -1.87 -13.59 -2.78
C THR A 21 -3.28 -13.39 -3.33
N TYR A 22 -4.27 -14.08 -2.74
CA TYR A 22 -5.70 -13.86 -3.03
C TYR A 22 -6.21 -12.50 -2.50
N ALA A 23 -5.33 -11.54 -2.26
CA ALA A 23 -5.69 -10.24 -1.71
C ALA A 23 -6.45 -9.42 -2.75
N GLN A 24 -7.70 -9.10 -2.44
CA GLN A 24 -8.56 -8.28 -3.31
C GLN A 24 -8.31 -6.77 -3.13
N TYR A 25 -7.67 -6.38 -2.02
CA TYR A 25 -7.48 -4.99 -1.64
C TYR A 25 -6.08 -4.77 -1.06
N LEU A 26 -5.46 -3.66 -1.43
CA LEU A 26 -4.30 -3.13 -0.73
C LEU A 26 -4.77 -2.23 0.41
N THR A 27 -4.49 -2.61 1.65
CA THR A 27 -4.70 -1.74 2.81
C THR A 27 -3.36 -1.34 3.41
N ILE A 28 -3.05 -0.04 3.40
CA ILE A 28 -1.86 0.52 4.03
C ILE A 28 -2.30 1.54 5.08
N PRO A 29 -1.88 1.41 6.36
CA PRO A 29 -2.16 2.42 7.36
C PRO A 29 -1.61 3.79 6.96
N ARG A 30 -2.40 4.84 7.20
CA ARG A 30 -2.00 6.22 6.90
C ARG A 30 -0.66 6.60 7.53
N SER A 31 -0.40 6.15 8.76
CA SER A 31 0.84 6.40 9.49
C SER A 31 2.08 5.85 8.76
N VAL A 32 1.94 4.73 8.05
CA VAL A 32 2.98 4.15 7.19
C VAL A 32 3.23 5.04 5.97
N LEU A 33 2.18 5.42 5.24
CA LEU A 33 2.29 6.31 4.08
C LEU A 33 2.94 7.66 4.46
N GLN A 34 2.57 8.22 5.61
CA GLN A 34 3.15 9.48 6.10
C GLN A 34 4.61 9.37 6.55
N SER A 35 5.08 8.15 6.83
CA SER A 35 6.46 7.90 7.21
C SER A 35 7.39 7.76 6.01
N MET A 36 6.85 7.56 4.80
CA MET A 36 7.62 7.52 3.56
C MET A 36 8.44 8.80 3.33
N PRO A 37 9.56 8.75 2.59
CA PRO A 37 10.25 9.96 2.14
C PRO A 37 9.31 10.87 1.32
N ALA A 38 9.52 12.19 1.38
CA ALA A 38 8.66 13.16 0.70
C ALA A 38 8.55 12.90 -0.81
N GLU A 39 9.65 12.53 -1.46
CA GLU A 39 9.66 12.16 -2.89
C GLU A 39 8.71 11.01 -3.19
N TRP A 40 8.69 9.97 -2.34
CA TRP A 40 7.79 8.83 -2.51
C TRP A 40 6.34 9.24 -2.28
N GLN A 41 6.08 10.08 -1.26
CA GLN A 41 4.75 10.62 -1.01
C GLN A 41 4.25 11.40 -2.23
N HIS A 42 5.08 12.24 -2.85
CA HIS A 42 4.71 13.01 -4.04
C HIS A 42 4.35 12.11 -5.22
N ARG A 43 5.21 11.14 -5.55
CA ARG A 43 4.94 10.18 -6.63
C ARG A 43 3.67 9.37 -6.36
N PHE A 44 3.45 8.97 -5.11
CA PHE A 44 2.26 8.21 -4.74
C PHE A 44 0.98 9.03 -4.86
N VAL A 45 0.99 10.29 -4.40
CA VAL A 45 -0.16 11.21 -4.54
C VAL A 45 -0.48 11.47 -6.00
N GLU A 46 0.53 11.71 -6.85
CA GLU A 46 0.34 11.93 -8.28
C GLU A 46 -0.36 10.73 -8.95
N CYS A 47 0.04 9.51 -8.61
CA CYS A 47 -0.64 8.30 -9.11
C CYS A 47 -2.09 8.20 -8.62
N LEU A 48 -2.38 8.58 -7.37
CA LEU A 48 -3.74 8.55 -6.83
C LEU A 48 -4.65 9.59 -7.49
N GLU A 49 -4.13 10.80 -7.75
CA GLU A 49 -4.87 11.84 -8.47
C GLU A 49 -5.24 11.36 -9.87
N GLN A 50 -4.29 10.79 -10.62
CA GLN A 50 -4.56 10.22 -11.94
C GLN A 50 -5.57 9.07 -11.87
N LEU A 51 -5.50 8.21 -10.85
CA LEU A 51 -6.46 7.12 -10.65
C LEU A 51 -7.88 7.66 -10.45
N ASP A 52 -8.05 8.65 -9.58
CA ASP A 52 -9.35 9.25 -9.27
C ASP A 52 -9.94 10.02 -10.46
N GLU A 53 -9.09 10.64 -11.29
CA GLU A 53 -9.52 11.35 -12.49
C GLU A 53 -9.94 10.41 -13.63
N THR A 54 -9.37 9.20 -13.70
CA THR A 54 -9.52 8.31 -14.86
C THR A 54 -10.41 7.10 -14.61
N ILE A 55 -10.47 6.59 -13.38
CA ILE A 55 -11.18 5.35 -13.04
C ILE A 55 -12.25 5.63 -11.98
N ASP A 56 -13.51 5.37 -12.32
CA ASP A 56 -14.62 5.43 -11.36
C ASP A 56 -14.66 4.17 -10.50
N TRP A 57 -13.75 4.08 -9.53
CA TRP A 57 -13.55 2.90 -8.68
C TRP A 57 -14.32 2.97 -7.35
N TYR A 58 -14.88 4.13 -7.00
CA TYR A 58 -15.58 4.33 -5.73
C TYR A 58 -16.91 3.56 -5.69
N PRO A 59 -17.23 2.88 -4.57
CA PRO A 59 -18.53 2.24 -4.41
C PRO A 59 -19.62 3.31 -4.39
N LYS A 60 -20.67 3.16 -5.21
CA LYS A 60 -21.80 4.10 -5.25
C LYS A 60 -22.61 4.13 -3.97
N GLN A 61 -22.54 3.05 -3.17
CA GLN A 61 -23.23 2.91 -1.90
C GLN A 61 -22.37 2.11 -0.92
N GLY A 62 -22.53 2.37 0.38
CA GLY A 62 -21.78 1.70 1.43
C GLY A 62 -20.40 2.34 1.69
N ARG A 63 -19.63 1.71 2.58
CA ARG A 63 -18.26 2.12 2.93
C ARG A 63 -17.45 0.88 3.23
N TYR A 64 -16.17 0.89 2.86
CA TYR A 64 -15.24 -0.13 3.33
C TYR A 64 -14.88 0.13 4.79
N TRP A 65 -14.80 -0.94 5.57
CA TRP A 65 -14.35 -0.92 6.96
C TRP A 65 -13.22 -1.92 7.12
N VAL A 66 -12.11 -1.48 7.70
CA VAL A 66 -10.94 -2.31 7.93
C VAL A 66 -10.76 -2.49 9.43
N SER A 67 -10.42 -3.70 9.85
CA SER A 67 -10.10 -4.00 11.24
C SER A 67 -8.98 -5.01 11.30
N LEU A 68 -8.03 -4.80 12.22
CA LEU A 68 -6.93 -5.72 12.44
C LEU A 68 -7.43 -6.96 13.18
N LYS A 69 -6.98 -8.13 12.73
CA LYS A 69 -7.15 -9.40 13.44
C LYS A 69 -5.80 -9.96 13.83
N ASP A 70 -5.74 -10.62 14.99
CA ASP A 70 -4.59 -11.41 15.39
C ASP A 70 -4.52 -12.76 14.63
N ASP A 71 -3.51 -13.56 14.96
CA ASP A 71 -3.27 -14.90 14.40
C ASP A 71 -4.40 -15.90 14.73
N LYS A 72 -5.22 -15.61 15.74
CA LYS A 72 -6.40 -16.40 16.14
C LYS A 72 -7.68 -15.92 15.47
N GLY A 73 -7.61 -14.86 14.66
CA GLY A 73 -8.75 -14.28 13.95
C GLY A 73 -9.64 -13.38 14.83
N CYS A 74 -9.19 -13.04 16.04
CA CYS A 74 -9.87 -12.11 16.94
C CYS A 74 -9.55 -10.66 16.55
N TYR A 75 -10.54 -9.78 16.62
CA TYR A 75 -10.33 -8.35 16.37
C TYR A 75 -9.49 -7.74 17.49
N VAL A 76 -8.47 -6.97 17.10
CA VAL A 76 -7.53 -6.32 18.03
C VAL A 76 -7.40 -4.83 17.70
N SER A 77 -6.93 -4.06 18.68
CA SER A 77 -6.57 -2.66 18.46
C SER A 77 -5.41 -2.59 17.47
N ASP A 78 -5.60 -1.83 16.38
CA ASP A 78 -4.55 -1.62 15.39
C ASP A 78 -3.58 -0.55 15.88
N PRO A 79 -2.33 -0.92 16.22
CA PRO A 79 -1.37 0.04 16.74
C PRO A 79 -0.98 1.09 15.70
N LEU A 80 -1.28 0.91 14.41
CA LEU A 80 -0.97 1.86 13.33
C LEU A 80 -2.19 2.68 12.89
N MET A 81 -3.40 2.34 13.35
CA MET A 81 -4.65 3.02 13.04
C MET A 81 -4.79 4.36 13.75
N ASP A 82 -4.31 4.45 15.00
CA ASP A 82 -4.33 5.69 15.76
C ASP A 82 -3.29 6.68 15.20
N TYR A 83 -3.79 7.61 14.39
CA TYR A 83 -3.05 8.78 13.96
C TYR A 83 -3.03 9.77 15.13
N ASP A 84 -1.96 9.77 15.92
CA ASP A 84 -1.75 10.84 16.86
C ASP A 84 -1.55 12.15 16.07
N ARG A 85 -2.10 13.28 16.55
CA ARG A 85 -2.14 14.59 15.86
C ARG A 85 -0.74 15.24 15.75
N GLY A 86 0.25 14.53 15.23
CA GLY A 86 1.65 14.98 15.30
C GLY A 86 2.70 14.23 14.48
N ARG A 87 2.35 13.22 13.66
CA ARG A 87 3.28 12.35 12.89
C ARG A 87 3.87 11.22 13.73
N ARG A 88 3.20 10.07 13.74
CA ARG A 88 3.86 8.82 14.13
C ARG A 88 4.87 8.46 13.03
N ARG A 89 6.14 8.79 13.24
CA ARG A 89 7.23 8.31 12.39
C ARG A 89 7.45 6.85 12.74
N ILE A 90 7.08 5.98 11.81
CA ILE A 90 7.43 4.58 11.87
C ILE A 90 8.89 4.48 11.45
N ASP A 91 9.72 3.87 12.29
CA ASP A 91 11.11 3.64 11.95
C ASP A 91 11.21 2.75 10.72
N TYR A 92 12.15 3.11 9.84
CA TYR A 92 12.51 2.23 8.74
C TYR A 92 13.00 0.92 9.33
N ARG A 93 12.77 -0.19 8.62
CA ARG A 93 13.47 -1.44 8.96
C ARG A 93 14.95 -1.11 9.01
N SER A 94 15.53 -1.11 10.22
CA SER A 94 16.98 -1.08 10.36
C SER A 94 17.50 -2.20 9.47
N GLU A 95 18.48 -1.93 8.64
CA GLU A 95 19.24 -2.98 7.98
C GLU A 95 19.79 -3.86 9.10
N GLN A 96 19.08 -4.94 9.41
CA GLN A 96 19.61 -5.97 10.28
C GLN A 96 20.68 -6.67 9.46
N GLN A 97 21.90 -6.38 9.88
CA GLN A 97 23.17 -6.92 9.43
C GLN A 97 23.19 -8.44 9.50
#